data_AF-A0A7S2FBR1-F1
#
_entry.id   AF-A0A7S2FBR1-F1
#
_cell.length_a   1.000
_cell.length_b   1.000
_cell.length_c   1.000
_cell.angle_alpha   90.00
_cell.angle_beta   90.00
_cell.angle_gamma   90.00
#
_symmetry.space_group_name_H-M   'P 1'
#
loop_
_entity.id
_entity.type
_entity.pdbx_description
1 polymer ?
#
loop_
_entity_poly.entity_id
_entity_poly.type
_entity_poly.pdbx_seq_one_letter_code
_entity_poly.pdbx_strand_id
1 'polypeptide(L)'
;TVIQLGTWMPGFMQQAIAAPSGLGRAKETNVVTKTVNGIRRRRMGNTDIEVSELALGTQRWGGADFNSPDEALCFEMLDRGVLGAGLNLIDTAEQYPIPSSLTKPEGRTEEIIGRWLAKDKTRRDKVVLASKITGGRNVNAQNIIADCERSLRRLGTDYMDIYTLH
;
A
#
# COMPACT_ATOMS: atom_id res chain seq x y z
N THR A 1 19.22 -34.62 25.99
CA THR A 1 18.04 -35.38 25.57
C THR A 1 17.58 -34.88 24.23
N VAL A 2 17.85 -35.65 23.17
CA VAL A 2 17.41 -35.37 21.81
C VAL A 2 15.95 -35.79 21.72
N ILE A 3 15.06 -34.89 21.29
CA ILE A 3 13.72 -35.24 20.86
C ILE A 3 13.63 -34.88 19.38
N GLN A 4 13.74 -35.90 18.54
CA GLN A 4 13.26 -35.89 17.16
C GLN A 4 11.73 -35.86 17.21
N LEU A 5 11.10 -34.92 16.50
CA LEU A 5 9.71 -35.04 16.10
C LEU A 5 9.65 -34.93 14.58
N GLY A 6 8.90 -35.88 14.02
CA GLY A 6 8.96 -36.32 12.65
C GLY A 6 8.41 -35.32 11.63
N THR A 7 8.99 -35.41 10.45
CA THR A 7 8.54 -34.85 9.19
C THR A 7 7.17 -35.40 8.79
N TRP A 8 6.16 -34.53 8.68
CA TRP A 8 4.98 -34.75 7.86
C TRP A 8 4.51 -33.40 7.30
N MET A 9 4.92 -33.09 6.07
CA MET A 9 4.30 -32.06 5.22
C MET A 9 4.07 -32.67 3.84
N PRO A 10 2.88 -32.51 3.23
CA PRO A 10 2.60 -33.00 1.88
C PRO A 10 3.55 -32.40 0.83
N GLY A 11 3.98 -33.22 -0.13
CA GLY A 11 5.00 -32.89 -1.15
C GLY A 11 4.66 -31.78 -2.15
N PHE A 12 3.56 -31.05 -1.98
CA PHE A 12 3.23 -29.88 -2.82
C PHE A 12 3.66 -28.54 -2.21
N MET A 13 4.17 -28.52 -0.96
CA MET A 13 4.68 -27.30 -0.31
C MET A 13 6.22 -27.14 -0.38
N GLN A 14 6.89 -27.83 -1.30
CA GLN A 14 8.37 -27.80 -1.41
C GLN A 14 8.91 -26.91 -2.54
N GLN A 15 8.09 -26.06 -3.14
CA GLN A 15 8.54 -25.02 -4.07
C GLN A 15 8.13 -23.63 -3.56
N ALA A 16 8.93 -23.06 -2.64
CA ALA A 16 9.09 -21.61 -2.48
C ALA A 16 10.06 -21.24 -1.33
N ILE A 17 11.21 -21.91 -1.17
CA ILE A 17 12.33 -21.33 -0.42
C ILE A 17 13.64 -21.66 -1.13
N ALA A 18 13.73 -21.27 -2.41
CA ALA A 18 15.01 -20.96 -3.01
C ALA A 18 15.05 -19.43 -3.10
N ALA A 19 15.85 -18.80 -2.24
CA ALA A 19 16.24 -17.41 -2.46
C ALA A 19 16.84 -17.32 -3.87
N PRO A 20 16.45 -16.35 -4.72
CA PRO A 20 17.02 -16.23 -6.05
C PRO A 20 18.54 -16.13 -5.92
N SER A 21 19.25 -17.12 -6.45
CA SER A 21 20.70 -17.10 -6.61
C SER A 21 21.04 -16.06 -7.67
N GLY A 22 21.09 -14.80 -7.24
CA GLY A 22 21.28 -13.67 -8.13
C GLY A 22 20.93 -12.36 -7.44
N LEU A 23 21.74 -11.97 -6.45
CA LEU A 23 21.85 -10.54 -6.13
C LEU A 23 22.50 -9.87 -7.35
N GLY A 24 21.68 -9.56 -8.36
CA GLY A 24 22.05 -8.63 -9.41
C GLY A 24 22.60 -7.36 -8.77
N ARG A 25 23.59 -6.74 -9.41
CA ARG A 25 24.24 -5.52 -8.94
C ARG A 25 23.20 -4.55 -8.39
N ALA A 26 23.37 -4.11 -7.13
CA ALA A 26 22.41 -3.23 -6.47
C ALA A 26 22.10 -2.04 -7.39
N LYS A 27 20.81 -1.87 -7.73
CA LYS A 27 20.36 -0.70 -8.48
C LYS A 27 20.56 0.53 -7.61
N GLU A 28 21.00 1.62 -8.24
CA GLU A 28 21.14 2.90 -7.56
C GLU A 28 19.76 3.38 -7.09
N THR A 29 19.62 3.65 -5.80
CA THR A 29 18.39 4.15 -5.17
C THR A 29 18.34 5.67 -5.23
N ASN A 30 17.15 6.27 -5.12
CA ASN A 30 16.95 7.72 -5.11
C ASN A 30 17.44 8.46 -6.37
N VAL A 31 17.75 7.75 -7.45
CA VAL A 31 18.04 8.37 -8.75
C VAL A 31 16.75 8.85 -9.40
N VAL A 32 16.81 10.00 -10.06
CA VAL A 32 15.70 10.49 -10.89
C VAL A 32 15.62 9.61 -12.14
N THR A 33 14.48 8.97 -12.35
CA THR A 33 14.30 8.06 -13.49
C THR A 33 13.50 8.68 -14.63
N LYS A 34 12.55 9.56 -14.31
CA LYS A 34 11.77 10.33 -15.29
C LYS A 34 11.10 11.54 -14.64
N THR A 35 10.54 12.43 -15.46
CA THR A 35 9.71 13.55 -15.04
C THR A 35 8.35 13.46 -15.71
N VAL A 36 7.27 13.54 -14.94
CA VAL A 36 5.88 13.53 -15.44
C VAL A 36 5.21 14.82 -15.01
N ASN A 37 4.74 15.62 -15.96
CA ASN A 37 4.08 16.91 -15.71
C ASN A 37 4.85 17.84 -14.75
N GLY A 38 6.18 17.84 -14.86
CA GLY A 38 7.08 18.63 -14.00
C GLY A 38 7.43 17.99 -12.65
N ILE A 39 6.82 16.86 -12.29
CA ILE A 39 7.14 16.09 -11.07
C ILE A 39 8.15 15.01 -11.39
N ARG A 40 9.31 15.04 -10.72
CA ARG A 40 10.32 13.98 -10.87
C ARG A 40 9.85 12.71 -10.17
N ARG A 41 10.19 11.57 -10.77
CA ARG A 41 10.06 10.25 -10.15
C ARG A 41 11.43 9.71 -9.80
N ARG A 42 11.50 8.99 -8.69
CA ARG A 42 12.71 8.37 -8.18
C ARG A 42 12.51 6.88 -7.99
N ARG A 43 13.59 6.12 -8.19
CA ARG A 43 13.62 4.69 -7.88
C ARG A 43 13.58 4.46 -6.37
N MET A 44 12.72 3.55 -5.93
CA MET A 44 12.61 3.16 -4.53
C MET A 44 13.53 1.99 -4.21
N GLY A 45 14.56 2.24 -3.40
CA GLY A 45 15.50 1.20 -2.97
C GLY A 45 16.20 0.53 -4.15
N ASN A 46 16.39 -0.78 -4.03
CA ASN A 46 16.95 -1.63 -5.09
C ASN A 46 15.87 -2.25 -6.01
N THR A 47 14.64 -1.73 -5.97
CA THR A 47 13.48 -2.27 -6.72
C THR A 47 13.33 -1.61 -8.09
N ASP A 48 12.33 -2.07 -8.86
CA ASP A 48 11.86 -1.40 -10.09
C ASP A 48 10.71 -0.42 -9.86
N ILE A 49 10.31 -0.22 -8.60
CA ILE A 49 9.25 0.73 -8.25
C ILE A 49 9.77 2.15 -8.41
N GLU A 50 9.03 2.96 -9.17
CA GLU A 50 9.27 4.38 -9.36
C GLU A 50 8.17 5.19 -8.69
N VAL A 51 8.54 6.07 -7.76
CA VAL A 51 7.58 6.93 -7.04
C VAL A 51 7.82 8.40 -7.37
N SER A 52 6.76 9.19 -7.43
CA SER A 52 6.83 10.65 -7.47
C SER A 52 7.53 11.18 -6.21
N GLU A 53 8.30 12.25 -6.35
CA GLU A 53 8.96 12.91 -5.20
C GLU A 53 7.98 13.50 -4.17
N LEU A 54 6.72 13.63 -4.54
CA LEU A 54 5.62 13.98 -3.66
C LEU A 54 4.66 12.80 -3.56
N ALA A 55 4.12 12.58 -2.36
CA ALA A 55 3.14 11.54 -2.08
C ALA A 55 1.81 12.18 -1.67
N LEU A 56 0.71 11.48 -1.94
CA LEU A 56 -0.61 11.85 -1.45
C LEU A 56 -0.87 11.09 -0.14
N GLY A 57 -0.68 11.76 0.99
CA GLY A 57 -1.02 11.23 2.31
C GLY A 57 -2.51 11.34 2.61
N THR A 58 -3.11 10.27 3.12
CA THR A 58 -4.58 10.14 3.21
C THR A 58 -5.14 10.00 4.63
N GLN A 59 -4.33 10.18 5.68
CA GLN A 59 -4.71 9.90 7.09
C GLN A 59 -6.06 10.45 7.56
N ARG A 60 -6.48 11.63 7.07
CA ARG A 60 -7.73 12.30 7.52
C ARG A 60 -8.94 12.03 6.63
N TRP A 61 -8.78 11.29 5.54
CA TRP A 61 -9.81 11.16 4.52
C TRP A 61 -11.00 10.34 5.02
N GLY A 62 -12.19 10.95 5.01
CA GLY A 62 -13.41 10.36 5.56
C GLY A 62 -13.41 10.28 7.10
N GLY A 63 -12.54 11.02 7.78
CA GLY A 63 -12.43 11.05 9.24
C GLY A 63 -13.56 11.76 9.97
N ALA A 64 -13.47 11.72 11.30
CA ALA A 64 -14.40 12.38 12.22
C ALA A 64 -13.98 13.81 12.61
N ASP A 65 -12.81 14.28 12.16
CA ASP A 65 -12.37 15.66 12.37
C ASP A 65 -13.18 16.63 11.51
N PHE A 66 -13.39 17.86 11.98
CA PHE A 66 -14.23 18.87 11.34
C PHE A 66 -13.74 19.28 9.94
N ASN A 67 -12.44 19.11 9.67
CA ASN A 67 -11.79 19.41 8.40
C ASN A 67 -11.45 18.15 7.58
N SER A 68 -11.97 17.00 7.96
CA SER A 68 -11.74 15.75 7.22
C SER A 68 -12.35 15.87 5.82
N PRO A 69 -11.58 15.62 4.75
CA PRO A 69 -12.14 15.56 3.41
C PRO A 69 -13.24 14.51 3.33
N ASP A 70 -14.39 14.87 2.76
CA ASP A 70 -15.40 13.90 2.39
C ASP A 70 -14.99 13.15 1.12
N GLU A 71 -15.78 12.13 0.73
CA GLU A 71 -15.44 11.28 -0.42
C GLU A 71 -15.33 12.07 -1.73
N ALA A 72 -16.20 13.07 -1.94
CA ALA A 72 -16.19 13.87 -3.15
C ALA A 72 -14.88 14.67 -3.25
N LEU A 73 -14.48 15.32 -2.15
CA LEU A 73 -13.21 16.04 -2.09
C LEU A 73 -12.00 15.11 -2.20
N CYS A 74 -12.05 13.92 -1.59
CA CYS A 74 -11.01 12.89 -1.78
C CYS A 74 -10.84 12.52 -3.26
N PHE A 75 -11.95 12.33 -3.99
CA PHE A 75 -11.90 12.01 -5.42
C PHE A 75 -11.35 13.16 -6.24
N GLU A 76 -11.71 14.41 -5.93
CA GLU A 76 -11.13 15.58 -6.58
C GLU A 76 -9.62 15.67 -6.35
N MET A 77 -9.17 15.42 -5.11
CA MET A 77 -7.73 15.39 -4.78
C MET A 77 -6.99 14.29 -5.55
N LEU A 78 -7.58 13.09 -5.69
CA LEU A 78 -7.03 12.00 -6.48
C LEU A 78 -7.00 12.32 -7.97
N ASP A 79 -8.09 12.84 -8.53
CA ASP A 79 -8.16 13.21 -9.95
C ASP A 79 -7.15 14.32 -10.26
N ARG A 80 -7.06 15.36 -9.42
CA ARG A 80 -6.09 16.46 -9.60
C ARG A 80 -4.65 16.00 -9.42
N GLY A 81 -4.36 15.24 -8.36
CA GLY A 81 -3.00 14.82 -8.02
C GLY A 81 -2.47 13.73 -8.94
N VAL A 82 -3.23 12.65 -9.09
CA VAL A 82 -2.81 11.47 -9.84
C VAL A 82 -3.03 11.65 -11.33
N LEU A 83 -4.25 12.00 -11.75
CA LEU A 83 -4.58 12.06 -13.18
C LEU A 83 -4.13 13.38 -13.82
N GLY A 84 -4.20 14.48 -13.09
CA GLY A 84 -3.77 15.80 -13.56
C GLY A 84 -2.26 16.04 -13.43
N ALA A 85 -1.74 15.98 -12.19
CA ALA A 85 -0.36 16.37 -11.90
C ALA A 85 0.66 15.23 -12.06
N GLY A 86 0.22 13.97 -12.17
CA GLY A 86 1.12 12.83 -12.39
C GLY A 86 1.79 12.27 -11.13
N LEU A 87 1.28 12.63 -9.94
CA LEU A 87 1.60 11.91 -8.70
C LEU A 87 1.24 10.43 -8.88
N ASN A 88 2.05 9.53 -8.32
CA ASN A 88 1.69 8.12 -8.32
C ASN A 88 1.75 7.48 -6.93
N LEU A 89 2.43 8.06 -5.94
CA LEU A 89 2.47 7.47 -4.61
C LEU A 89 1.25 7.90 -3.78
N ILE A 90 0.39 6.93 -3.42
CA ILE A 90 -0.71 7.11 -2.46
C ILE A 90 -0.34 6.38 -1.17
N ASP A 91 -0.30 7.13 -0.06
CA ASP A 91 -0.03 6.60 1.27
C ASP A 91 -1.33 6.51 2.08
N THR A 92 -1.65 5.32 2.57
CA THR A 92 -2.81 5.03 3.42
C THR A 92 -2.45 4.04 4.53
N ALA A 93 -3.40 3.63 5.36
CA ALA A 93 -3.21 2.60 6.38
C ALA A 93 -4.55 1.95 6.73
N GLU A 94 -4.53 0.72 7.23
CA GLU A 94 -5.76 0.04 7.69
C GLU A 94 -6.46 0.80 8.82
N GLN A 95 -5.70 1.55 9.62
CA GLN A 95 -6.24 2.32 10.75
C GLN A 95 -6.91 3.62 10.30
N TYR A 96 -6.66 4.09 9.07
CA TYR A 96 -7.16 5.39 8.64
C TYR A 96 -8.67 5.34 8.35
N PRO A 97 -9.43 6.37 8.75
CA PRO A 97 -8.96 7.69 9.14
C PRO A 97 -8.59 7.85 10.62
N ILE A 98 -7.78 8.87 10.93
CA ILE A 98 -7.52 9.32 12.30
C ILE A 98 -7.84 10.81 12.42
N PRO A 99 -8.72 11.24 13.34
CA PRO A 99 -9.51 10.42 14.27
C PRO A 99 -10.62 9.62 13.55
N SER A 100 -10.84 8.39 14.01
CA SER A 100 -11.97 7.53 13.64
C SER A 100 -13.11 7.67 14.65
N SER A 101 -14.31 7.23 14.27
CA SER A 101 -15.49 7.15 15.14
C SER A 101 -16.40 5.99 14.74
N LEU A 102 -17.47 5.73 15.50
CA LEU A 102 -18.45 4.69 15.14
C LEU A 102 -19.09 4.91 13.76
N THR A 103 -19.29 6.17 13.35
CA THR A 103 -19.86 6.52 12.03
C THR A 103 -18.79 6.75 10.96
N LYS A 104 -17.52 6.87 11.36
CA LYS A 104 -16.33 7.07 10.51
C LYS A 104 -15.24 6.06 10.93
N PRO A 105 -15.47 4.76 10.74
CA PRO A 105 -14.63 3.71 11.31
C PRO A 105 -13.27 3.62 10.63
N GLU A 106 -12.32 2.96 11.28
CA GLU A 106 -11.03 2.56 10.70
C GLU A 106 -11.23 1.74 9.41
N GLY A 107 -10.28 1.82 8.49
CA GLY A 107 -10.34 1.21 7.16
C GLY A 107 -11.15 2.03 6.14
N ARG A 108 -11.97 3.00 6.58
CA ARG A 108 -12.80 3.81 5.68
C ARG A 108 -11.98 4.59 4.65
N THR A 109 -10.78 5.03 4.98
CA THR A 109 -9.90 5.71 4.02
C THR A 109 -9.52 4.79 2.86
N GLU A 110 -9.17 3.53 3.15
CA GLU A 110 -8.89 2.53 2.12
C GLU A 110 -10.12 2.25 1.26
N GLU A 111 -11.32 2.19 1.85
CA GLU A 111 -12.55 2.02 1.08
C GLU A 111 -12.84 3.20 0.13
N ILE A 112 -12.55 4.44 0.55
CA ILE A 112 -12.67 5.63 -0.31
C ILE A 112 -11.71 5.49 -1.51
N ILE A 113 -10.43 5.17 -1.26
CA ILE A 113 -9.45 4.97 -2.32
C ILE A 113 -9.87 3.83 -3.25
N GLY A 114 -10.36 2.71 -2.70
CA GLY A 114 -10.85 1.57 -3.47
C GLY A 114 -12.03 1.92 -4.37
N ARG A 115 -13.00 2.70 -3.87
CA ARG A 115 -14.10 3.21 -4.69
C ARG A 115 -13.62 4.13 -5.82
N TRP A 116 -12.58 4.94 -5.58
CA TRP A 116 -11.97 5.74 -6.65
C TRP A 116 -11.28 4.87 -7.70
N LEU A 117 -10.53 3.84 -7.30
CA LEU A 117 -9.89 2.90 -8.22
C LEU A 117 -10.94 2.16 -9.07
N ALA A 118 -12.04 1.72 -8.46
CA ALA A 118 -13.10 0.98 -9.15
C ALA A 118 -13.83 1.77 -10.25
N LYS A 119 -13.75 3.12 -10.25
CA LYS A 119 -14.37 3.95 -11.30
C LYS A 119 -13.74 3.76 -12.68
N ASP A 120 -12.46 3.35 -12.76
CA ASP A 120 -11.77 3.06 -14.01
C ASP A 120 -10.62 2.08 -13.73
N LYS A 121 -10.71 0.90 -14.35
CA LYS A 121 -9.74 -0.19 -14.14
C LYS A 121 -8.30 0.20 -14.48
N THR A 122 -8.08 1.20 -15.34
CA THR A 122 -6.74 1.70 -15.69
C THR A 122 -6.09 2.53 -14.59
N ARG A 123 -6.83 2.93 -13.54
CA ARG A 123 -6.31 3.75 -12.44
C ARG A 123 -5.30 3.00 -11.59
N ARG A 124 -5.47 1.68 -11.42
CA ARG A 124 -4.56 0.86 -10.60
C ARG A 124 -3.13 0.87 -11.14
N ASP A 125 -2.96 0.87 -12.46
CA ASP A 125 -1.66 0.90 -13.14
C ASP A 125 -0.96 2.27 -13.04
N LYS A 126 -1.71 3.32 -12.66
CA LYS A 126 -1.19 4.69 -12.55
C LYS A 126 -0.62 5.00 -11.16
N VAL A 127 -0.88 4.15 -10.17
CA VAL A 127 -0.55 4.39 -8.76
C VAL A 127 0.39 3.34 -8.20
N VAL A 128 1.30 3.79 -7.34
CA VAL A 128 2.02 3.00 -6.36
C VAL A 128 1.25 3.16 -5.05
N LEU A 129 0.64 2.07 -4.59
CA LEU A 129 -0.20 2.04 -3.41
C LEU A 129 0.60 1.54 -2.21
N ALA A 130 0.69 2.37 -1.18
CA ALA A 130 1.33 2.06 0.08
C ALA A 130 0.29 1.98 1.21
N SER A 131 0.26 0.87 1.93
CA SER A 131 -0.53 0.72 3.16
C SER A 131 0.32 0.15 4.30
N LYS A 132 -0.25 0.18 5.50
CA LYS A 132 0.45 -0.13 6.75
C LYS A 132 -0.40 -1.01 7.63
N ILE A 133 0.25 -1.98 8.29
CA ILE A 133 -0.30 -2.70 9.44
C ILE A 133 -0.02 -1.93 10.72
N THR A 134 -1.02 -1.78 11.57
CA THR A 134 -0.88 -1.13 12.88
C THR A 134 0.08 -1.91 13.77
N GLY A 135 1.00 -1.19 14.42
CA GLY A 135 2.09 -1.77 15.21
C GLY A 135 1.69 -2.48 16.50
N GLY A 136 2.70 -2.77 17.34
CA GLY A 136 2.53 -3.36 18.66
C GLY A 136 2.33 -4.88 18.64
N ARG A 137 1.48 -5.41 19.53
CA ARG A 137 1.20 -6.86 19.63
C ARG A 137 0.54 -7.43 18.36
N ASN A 138 0.03 -6.56 17.49
CA ASN A 138 -0.56 -6.94 16.22
C ASN A 138 0.47 -7.41 15.19
N VAL A 139 1.76 -7.07 15.35
CA VAL A 139 2.80 -7.43 14.38
C VAL A 139 3.29 -8.86 14.63
N ASN A 140 2.59 -9.82 14.03
CA ASN A 140 2.99 -11.22 13.95
C ASN A 140 2.65 -11.77 12.56
N ALA A 141 3.24 -12.92 12.18
CA ALA A 141 3.11 -13.47 10.83
C ALA A 141 1.66 -13.69 10.39
N GLN A 142 0.80 -14.17 11.28
CA GLN A 142 -0.61 -14.43 10.96
C GLN A 142 -1.38 -13.14 10.71
N ASN A 143 -1.19 -12.15 11.59
CA ASN A 143 -1.89 -10.87 11.49
C ASN A 143 -1.39 -10.04 10.30
N ILE A 144 -0.08 -10.03 10.01
CA ILE A 144 0.47 -9.35 8.82
C ILE A 144 -0.23 -9.81 7.54
N ILE A 145 -0.43 -11.12 7.39
CA ILE A 145 -1.13 -11.67 6.22
C ILE A 145 -2.60 -11.28 6.25
N ALA A 146 -3.30 -11.52 7.37
CA ALA A 146 -4.73 -11.26 7.49
C ALA A 146 -5.08 -9.77 7.29
N ASP A 147 -4.25 -8.86 7.80
CA ASP A 147 -4.44 -7.42 7.72
C ASP A 147 -4.15 -6.89 6.33
N CYS A 148 -3.10 -7.40 5.68
CA CYS A 148 -2.84 -7.10 4.28
C CYS A 148 -4.03 -7.52 3.40
N GLU A 149 -4.55 -8.73 3.58
CA GLU A 149 -5.73 -9.19 2.84
C GLU A 149 -6.98 -8.33 3.11
N ARG A 150 -7.17 -7.86 4.36
CA ARG A 150 -8.26 -6.94 4.70
C ARG A 150 -8.09 -5.60 3.97
N SER A 151 -6.88 -5.05 3.93
CA SER A 151 -6.56 -3.85 3.16
C SER A 151 -6.82 -4.03 1.67
N LEU A 152 -6.35 -5.13 1.08
CA LEU A 152 -6.58 -5.47 -0.34
C LEU A 152 -8.07 -5.52 -0.67
N ARG A 153 -8.90 -6.14 0.19
CA ARG A 153 -10.36 -6.16 0.03
C ARG A 153 -10.98 -4.76 0.05
N ARG A 154 -10.59 -3.89 1.00
CA ARG A 154 -11.11 -2.51 1.07
C ARG A 154 -10.68 -1.66 -0.13
N LEU A 155 -9.44 -1.83 -0.57
CA LEU A 155 -8.86 -1.13 -1.73
C LEU A 155 -9.36 -1.70 -3.07
N GLY A 156 -9.97 -2.88 -3.08
CA GLY A 156 -10.49 -3.50 -4.30
C GLY A 156 -9.39 -3.89 -5.29
N THR A 157 -8.22 -4.31 -4.80
CA THR A 157 -7.07 -4.75 -5.60
C THR A 157 -6.49 -6.05 -5.02
N ASP A 158 -5.77 -6.80 -5.84
CA ASP A 158 -5.14 -8.08 -5.52
C ASP A 158 -3.67 -7.96 -5.08
N TYR A 159 -3.06 -6.76 -5.14
CA TYR A 159 -1.69 -6.54 -4.70
C TYR A 159 -1.46 -5.15 -4.09
N MET A 160 -0.51 -5.10 -3.17
CA MET A 160 0.03 -3.87 -2.59
C MET A 160 1.43 -3.63 -3.16
N ASP A 161 1.75 -2.41 -3.58
CA ASP A 161 3.10 -2.10 -4.07
C ASP A 161 4.09 -2.01 -2.90
N ILE A 162 3.65 -1.39 -1.80
CA ILE A 162 4.45 -1.17 -0.60
C ILE A 162 3.59 -1.51 0.63
N TYR A 163 4.04 -2.46 1.46
CA TYR A 163 3.38 -2.76 2.73
C TYR A 163 4.36 -2.59 3.89
N THR A 164 4.06 -1.70 4.82
CA THR A 164 4.97 -1.32 5.91
C THR A 164 4.41 -1.62 7.28
N LEU A 165 5.29 -1.80 8.25
CA LEU A 165 4.93 -1.68 9.66
C LEU A 165 4.72 -0.18 9.97
N HIS A 166 3.61 0.15 10.62
CA HIS A 166 3.25 1.54 10.95
C HIS A 166 4.15 2.15 12.03
#